data_AF-A0A1F8EBT4-F1
#
_entry.id   AF-A0A1F8EBT4-F1
#
_cell.length_a   1.000
_cell.length_b   1.000
_cell.length_c   1.000
_cell.angle_alpha   90.00
_cell.angle_beta   90.00
_cell.angle_gamma   90.00
#
_symmetry.space_group_name_H-M   'P 1'
#
loop_
_entity.id
_entity.type
_entity.pdbx_description
1 polymer ?
#
loop_
_entity_poly.entity_id
_entity_poly.type
_entity_poly.pdbx_seq_one_letter_code
_entity_poly.pdbx_strand_id
1 'polypeptide(L)'
;MALHNTVFKQQIWEFFCDDLESCLTVSKLKQSNPNAPFKGGLNFTATLAIFSVIELCAGWWKGTAPTSDVIASFIQRYLSKYYVRFKDKTLAKKFYEVFRNGLSHQWSPKASGVAMDFNGNWLINKTGEIGQEEILLLNVPTFYYVAKQGLEDFEKELNENEEMRKLFEARYNKIVEGDYKEMRILRGMLENQNE
;
A
#
# COMPACT_ATOMS: atom_id res chain seq x y z
N MET A 1 3.94 -14.96 22.47
CA MET A 1 3.87 -14.60 21.04
C MET A 1 4.59 -13.27 20.88
N ALA A 2 5.52 -13.12 19.93
CA ALA A 2 6.24 -11.86 19.72
C ALA A 2 5.28 -10.73 19.31
N LEU A 3 5.59 -9.47 19.66
CA LEU A 3 4.68 -8.34 19.41
C LEU A 3 4.31 -8.22 17.92
N HIS A 4 5.29 -8.38 17.04
CA HIS A 4 5.07 -8.27 15.61
C HIS A 4 4.06 -9.29 15.07
N ASN A 5 4.06 -10.53 15.59
CA ASN A 5 3.08 -11.55 15.18
C ASN A 5 1.64 -11.13 15.51
N THR A 6 1.42 -10.50 16.67
CA THR A 6 0.10 -9.99 17.05
C THR A 6 -0.31 -8.83 16.15
N VAL A 7 0.62 -7.90 15.90
CA VAL A 7 0.36 -6.71 15.05
C VAL A 7 0.10 -7.11 13.61
N PHE A 8 0.89 -8.02 13.03
CA PHE A 8 0.68 -8.53 11.67
C PHE A 8 -0.65 -9.24 11.54
N LYS A 9 -0.95 -10.16 12.46
CA LYS A 9 -2.23 -10.86 12.48
C LYS A 9 -3.41 -9.88 12.45
N GLN A 10 -3.44 -8.91 13.36
CA GLN A 10 -4.57 -8.01 13.47
C GLN A 10 -4.60 -6.96 12.36
N GLN A 11 -3.52 -6.21 12.18
CA GLN A 11 -3.51 -5.02 11.33
C GLN A 11 -3.28 -5.34 9.86
N ILE A 12 -2.50 -6.38 9.55
CA ILE A 12 -2.09 -6.68 8.17
C ILE A 12 -2.93 -7.81 7.58
N TRP A 13 -3.09 -8.92 8.31
CA TRP A 13 -3.80 -10.09 7.79
C TRP A 13 -5.31 -9.95 7.93
N GLU A 14 -5.81 -9.78 9.15
CA GLU A 14 -7.26 -9.69 9.42
C GLU A 14 -7.86 -8.39 8.89
N PHE A 15 -7.31 -7.22 9.25
CA PHE A 15 -7.93 -5.95 8.83
C PHE A 15 -7.60 -5.52 7.40
N PHE A 16 -6.36 -5.70 6.94
CA PHE A 16 -6.01 -5.23 5.61
C PHE A 16 -6.25 -6.29 4.54
N CYS A 17 -5.68 -7.49 4.68
CA CYS A 17 -5.73 -8.48 3.61
C CYS A 17 -7.13 -9.08 3.43
N ASP A 18 -7.81 -9.51 4.49
CA ASP A 18 -9.13 -10.16 4.35
C ASP A 18 -10.17 -9.18 3.77
N ASP A 19 -10.18 -7.94 4.23
CA ASP A 19 -11.07 -6.89 3.73
C ASP A 19 -10.74 -6.51 2.27
N LEU A 20 -9.45 -6.40 1.93
CA LEU A 20 -9.03 -6.08 0.57
C LEU A 20 -9.30 -7.24 -0.39
N GLU A 21 -9.10 -8.50 0.01
CA GLU A 21 -9.46 -9.67 -0.79
C GLU A 21 -10.96 -9.73 -1.06
N SER A 22 -11.76 -9.43 -0.05
CA SER A 22 -13.22 -9.32 -0.19
C SER A 22 -13.59 -8.23 -1.19
N CYS A 23 -12.96 -7.05 -1.08
CA CYS A 23 -13.14 -5.93 -2.00
C CYS A 23 -12.76 -6.29 -3.45
N LEU A 24 -11.60 -6.91 -3.66
CA LEU A 24 -11.13 -7.33 -4.97
C LEU A 24 -12.04 -8.40 -5.58
N THR A 25 -12.51 -9.35 -4.77
CA THR A 25 -13.44 -10.41 -5.20
C THR A 25 -14.78 -9.83 -5.65
N VAL A 26 -15.38 -8.96 -4.84
CA VAL A 26 -16.64 -8.29 -5.19
C VAL A 26 -16.47 -7.43 -6.45
N SER A 27 -15.36 -6.68 -6.54
CA SER A 27 -15.06 -5.86 -7.73
C SER A 27 -15.00 -6.71 -9.00
N LYS A 28 -14.28 -7.83 -8.97
CA LYS A 28 -14.18 -8.77 -10.10
C LYS A 28 -15.54 -9.35 -10.48
N LEU A 29 -16.35 -9.77 -9.51
CA LEU A 29 -17.69 -10.31 -9.75
C LEU A 29 -18.65 -9.27 -10.33
N LYS A 30 -18.53 -8.00 -9.92
CA LYS A 30 -19.37 -6.93 -10.47
C LYS A 30 -18.93 -6.54 -11.87
N GLN A 31 -17.63 -6.50 -12.14
CA GLN A 31 -17.10 -6.14 -13.47
C GLN A 31 -17.21 -7.26 -14.50
N SER A 32 -17.43 -8.52 -14.09
CA SER A 32 -17.65 -9.62 -15.04
C SER A 32 -18.98 -9.52 -15.80
N ASN A 33 -19.93 -8.71 -15.31
CA ASN A 33 -21.15 -8.38 -16.03
C ASN A 33 -20.90 -7.15 -16.94
N PRO A 34 -20.98 -7.29 -18.28
CA PRO A 34 -20.75 -6.19 -19.23
C PRO A 34 -21.69 -5.00 -19.05
N ASN A 35 -22.86 -5.24 -18.45
CA ASN A 35 -23.89 -4.23 -18.20
C ASN A 35 -23.84 -3.66 -16.77
N ALA A 36 -22.81 -4.00 -15.98
CA ALA A 36 -22.72 -3.52 -14.62
C ALA A 36 -22.54 -1.98 -14.58
N PRO A 37 -23.31 -1.27 -13.73
CA PRO A 37 -23.05 0.15 -13.47
C PRO A 37 -21.74 0.36 -12.70
N PHE A 38 -21.14 -0.71 -12.19
CA PHE A 38 -19.94 -0.72 -11.39
C PHE A 38 -18.68 -0.72 -12.28
N LYS A 39 -18.13 0.47 -12.56
CA LYS A 39 -17.01 0.69 -13.50
C LYS A 39 -15.66 1.02 -12.85
N GLY A 40 -15.33 0.39 -11.71
CA GLY A 40 -13.99 0.49 -11.12
C GLY A 40 -13.80 1.53 -9.99
N GLY A 41 -14.88 1.95 -9.32
CA GLY A 41 -14.79 2.88 -8.18
C GLY A 41 -13.98 2.35 -6.99
N LEU A 42 -13.87 1.02 -6.83
CA LEU A 42 -13.07 0.40 -5.76
C LEU A 42 -11.57 0.34 -6.09
N ASN A 43 -11.19 0.53 -7.35
CA ASN A 43 -9.80 0.40 -7.80
C ASN A 43 -8.89 1.40 -7.08
N PHE A 44 -9.38 2.63 -6.96
CA PHE A 44 -8.68 3.74 -6.34
C PHE A 44 -8.43 3.48 -4.84
N THR A 45 -9.49 3.16 -4.10
CA THR A 45 -9.42 2.91 -2.66
C THR A 45 -8.56 1.70 -2.34
N ALA A 46 -8.68 0.62 -3.14
CA ALA A 46 -7.83 -0.56 -3.01
C ALA A 46 -6.36 -0.22 -3.18
N THR A 47 -5.99 0.53 -4.23
CA THR A 47 -4.60 0.94 -4.46
C THR A 47 -4.08 1.84 -3.33
N LEU A 48 -4.88 2.78 -2.84
CA LEU A 48 -4.50 3.62 -1.70
C LEU A 48 -4.20 2.77 -0.46
N ALA A 49 -5.07 1.83 -0.13
CA ALA A 49 -4.88 0.94 1.02
C ALA A 49 -3.58 0.13 0.89
N ILE A 50 -3.28 -0.42 -0.30
CA ILE A 50 -2.03 -1.15 -0.55
C ILE A 50 -0.81 -0.25 -0.30
N PHE A 51 -0.81 0.98 -0.82
CA PHE A 51 0.30 1.90 -0.58
C PHE A 51 0.43 2.28 0.90
N SER A 52 -0.67 2.55 1.60
CA SER A 52 -0.64 2.88 3.02
C SER A 52 -0.02 1.76 3.87
N VAL A 53 -0.30 0.49 3.56
CA VAL A 53 0.33 -0.64 4.24
C VAL A 53 1.81 -0.76 3.90
N ILE A 54 2.19 -0.57 2.63
CA ILE A 54 3.60 -0.54 2.23
C ILE A 54 4.35 0.59 2.97
N GLU A 55 3.77 1.79 3.06
CA GLU A 55 4.33 2.93 3.80
C GLU A 55 4.53 2.57 5.28
N LEU A 56 3.50 2.01 5.93
CA LEU A 56 3.55 1.59 7.32
C LEU A 56 4.65 0.55 7.57
N CYS A 57 4.67 -0.52 6.78
CA CYS A 57 5.66 -1.60 6.90
C CYS A 57 7.07 -1.13 6.57
N ALA A 58 7.25 -0.23 5.59
CA ALA A 58 8.56 0.35 5.29
C ALA A 58 9.09 1.19 6.47
N GLY A 59 8.21 1.92 7.16
CA GLY A 59 8.53 2.64 8.38
C GLY A 59 8.96 1.71 9.51
N TRP A 60 8.22 0.62 9.74
CA TRP A 60 8.58 -0.40 10.74
C TRP A 60 9.91 -1.09 10.41
N TRP A 61 10.09 -1.48 9.14
CA TRP A 61 11.31 -2.10 8.64
C TRP A 61 12.54 -1.24 8.90
N LYS A 62 12.45 0.08 8.65
CA LYS A 62 13.59 0.98 8.84
C LYS A 62 13.71 1.52 10.27
N GLY A 63 12.68 1.38 11.09
CA GLY A 63 12.59 2.00 12.42
C GLY A 63 12.31 3.51 12.38
N THR A 64 11.88 4.06 11.24
CA THR A 64 11.75 5.51 11.02
C THR A 64 10.44 5.91 10.34
N ALA A 65 10.24 7.20 10.10
CA ALA A 65 9.13 7.65 9.26
C ALA A 65 9.34 7.21 7.80
N PRO A 66 8.29 6.80 7.09
CA PRO A 66 8.42 6.29 5.73
C PRO A 66 8.62 7.45 4.74
N THR A 67 9.86 7.69 4.34
CA THR A 67 10.18 8.57 3.21
C THR A 67 10.09 7.82 1.89
N SER A 68 9.97 8.51 0.75
CA SER A 68 9.96 7.87 -0.57
C SER A 68 11.17 6.95 -0.80
N ASP A 69 12.34 7.29 -0.24
CA ASP A 69 13.53 6.45 -0.37
C ASP A 69 13.45 5.17 0.47
N VAL A 70 12.93 5.27 1.69
CA VAL A 70 12.69 4.11 2.58
C VAL A 70 11.67 3.17 1.95
N ILE A 71 10.58 3.71 1.42
CA ILE A 71 9.53 2.96 0.74
C ILE A 71 10.08 2.28 -0.52
N ALA A 72 10.85 3.00 -1.34
CA ALA A 72 11.49 2.43 -2.53
C ALA A 72 12.44 1.27 -2.17
N SER A 73 13.20 1.42 -1.09
CA SER A 73 14.07 0.35 -0.59
C SER A 73 13.28 -0.85 -0.07
N PHE A 74 12.14 -0.63 0.60
CA PHE A 74 11.25 -1.71 1.03
C PHE A 74 10.66 -2.46 -0.18
N ILE A 75 10.15 -1.75 -1.17
CA ILE A 75 9.64 -2.32 -2.43
C ILE A 75 10.74 -3.11 -3.14
N GLN A 76 11.94 -2.54 -3.26
CA GLN A 76 13.07 -3.24 -3.87
C GLN A 76 13.43 -4.52 -3.09
N ARG A 77 13.42 -4.48 -1.76
CA ARG A 77 13.80 -5.62 -0.91
C ARG A 77 12.79 -6.76 -0.98
N TYR A 78 11.51 -6.46 -0.83
CA TYR A 78 10.47 -7.47 -0.61
C TYR A 78 9.62 -7.77 -1.85
N LEU A 79 9.37 -6.78 -2.72
CA LEU A 79 8.52 -6.98 -3.90
C LEU A 79 9.30 -7.40 -5.14
N SER A 80 10.63 -7.17 -5.20
CA SER A 80 11.43 -7.48 -6.40
C SER A 80 11.57 -8.97 -6.72
N LYS A 81 11.34 -9.85 -5.73
CA LYS A 81 11.26 -11.30 -5.94
C LYS A 81 10.05 -11.68 -6.80
N TYR A 82 8.96 -10.93 -6.68
CA TYR A 82 7.68 -11.19 -7.34
C TYR A 82 7.45 -10.28 -8.56
N TYR A 83 8.19 -9.17 -8.66
CA TYR A 83 8.23 -8.34 -9.84
C TYR A 83 9.66 -7.84 -10.13
N VAL A 84 10.34 -8.52 -11.05
CA VAL A 84 11.78 -8.36 -11.31
C VAL A 84 12.23 -6.93 -11.58
N ARG A 85 11.35 -6.09 -12.16
CA ARG A 85 11.70 -4.70 -12.48
C ARG A 85 11.93 -3.86 -11.22
N PHE A 86 11.38 -4.23 -10.06
CA PHE A 86 11.67 -3.57 -8.79
C PHE A 86 13.06 -3.85 -8.23
N LYS A 87 13.88 -4.70 -8.87
CA LYS A 87 15.31 -4.79 -8.53
C LYS A 87 16.02 -3.45 -8.70
N ASP A 88 15.55 -2.61 -9.63
CA ASP A 88 15.98 -1.23 -9.74
C ASP A 88 15.24 -0.34 -8.73
N LYS A 89 15.98 0.15 -7.72
CA LYS A 89 15.45 1.07 -6.70
C LYS A 89 14.92 2.37 -7.32
N THR A 90 15.54 2.85 -8.40
CA THR A 90 15.09 4.07 -9.10
C THR A 90 13.70 3.86 -9.67
N LEU A 91 13.47 2.70 -10.28
CA LEU A 91 12.14 2.34 -10.76
C LEU A 91 11.16 2.16 -9.61
N ALA A 92 11.54 1.49 -8.52
CA ALA A 92 10.67 1.32 -7.35
C ALA A 92 10.24 2.67 -6.75
N LYS A 93 11.18 3.62 -6.66
CA LYS A 93 10.91 4.99 -6.21
C LYS A 93 9.97 5.72 -7.17
N LYS A 94 10.28 5.71 -8.47
CA LYS A 94 9.44 6.35 -9.49
C LYS A 94 8.04 5.73 -9.52
N PHE A 95 7.93 4.41 -9.38
CA PHE A 95 6.65 3.71 -9.28
C PHE A 95 5.82 4.23 -8.11
N TYR A 96 6.41 4.24 -6.90
CA TYR A 96 5.74 4.76 -5.72
C TYR A 96 5.31 6.21 -5.93
N GLU A 97 6.21 7.10 -6.34
CA GLU A 97 5.91 8.53 -6.51
C GLU A 97 4.84 8.78 -7.57
N VAL A 98 4.93 8.11 -8.73
CA VAL A 98 3.97 8.30 -9.84
C VAL A 98 2.58 7.84 -9.43
N PHE A 99 2.43 6.63 -8.89
CA PHE A 99 1.11 6.13 -8.54
C PHE A 99 0.58 6.75 -7.26
N ARG A 100 1.41 7.04 -6.26
CA ARG A 100 0.98 7.71 -5.02
C ARG A 100 0.51 9.15 -5.27
N ASN A 101 1.25 9.91 -6.09
CA ASN A 101 0.86 11.28 -6.47
C ASN A 101 -0.28 11.27 -7.50
N GLY A 102 -0.31 10.27 -8.38
CA GLY A 102 -1.44 10.05 -9.29
C GLY A 102 -2.74 9.77 -8.55
N LEU A 103 -2.69 9.12 -7.38
CA LEU A 103 -3.86 8.93 -6.52
C LEU A 103 -4.33 10.24 -5.85
N SER A 104 -3.48 11.24 -5.64
CA SER A 104 -3.94 12.56 -5.16
C SER A 104 -4.61 13.41 -6.25
N HIS A 105 -4.45 13.04 -7.52
CA HIS A 105 -5.02 13.74 -8.67
C HIS A 105 -5.93 12.78 -9.45
N GLN A 106 -7.09 12.45 -8.88
CA GLN A 106 -8.14 11.79 -9.65
C GLN A 106 -8.36 12.55 -10.97
N TRP A 107 -8.15 11.86 -12.10
CA TRP A 107 -8.79 12.19 -13.37
C TRP A 107 -8.50 13.58 -13.97
N SER A 108 -7.28 14.10 -13.85
CA SER A 108 -6.83 15.14 -14.78
C SER A 108 -5.84 14.53 -15.78
N PRO A 109 -6.27 14.17 -17.00
CA PRO A 109 -5.35 13.86 -18.10
C PRO A 109 -4.67 15.16 -18.49
N LYS A 110 -3.63 15.52 -17.74
CA LYS A 110 -2.67 16.54 -18.12
C LYS A 110 -1.28 16.00 -17.85
N ALA A 111 -0.72 15.44 -18.92
CA ALA A 111 0.63 14.93 -19.08
C ALA A 111 1.01 13.78 -18.12
N SER A 112 0.87 12.54 -18.61
CA SER A 112 1.28 11.28 -17.95
C SER A 112 0.24 10.72 -16.97
N GLY A 113 -1.02 10.66 -17.40
CA GLY A 113 -2.10 10.08 -16.61
C GLY A 113 -1.78 8.66 -16.11
N VAL A 114 -2.16 8.37 -14.86
CA VAL A 114 -2.22 7.00 -14.34
C VAL A 114 -3.65 6.51 -14.36
N ALA A 115 -3.86 5.24 -14.68
CA ALA A 115 -5.15 4.59 -14.51
C ALA A 115 -4.99 3.21 -13.86
N MET A 116 -6.09 2.71 -13.33
CA MET A 116 -6.13 1.47 -12.56
C MET A 116 -6.93 0.43 -13.32
N ASP A 117 -6.34 -0.74 -13.51
CA ASP A 117 -6.92 -1.86 -14.23
C ASP A 117 -7.19 -3.04 -13.29
N PHE A 118 -8.21 -3.82 -13.61
CA PHE A 118 -8.64 -5.00 -12.83
C PHE A 118 -8.62 -6.30 -13.63
N ASN A 119 -8.41 -6.22 -14.94
CA ASN A 119 -8.66 -7.33 -15.85
C ASN A 119 -7.39 -7.89 -16.50
N GLY A 120 -6.32 -7.09 -16.55
CA GLY A 120 -5.01 -7.49 -16.99
C GLY A 120 -4.34 -8.50 -16.05
N ASN A 121 -3.25 -9.07 -16.55
CA ASN A 121 -2.40 -10.04 -15.85
C ASN A 121 -0.94 -9.55 -15.72
N TRP A 122 -0.72 -8.25 -15.89
CA TRP A 122 0.55 -7.56 -15.78
C TRP A 122 0.50 -6.62 -14.57
N LEU A 123 1.63 -6.29 -13.92
CA LEU A 123 1.61 -5.32 -12.83
C LEU A 123 1.48 -3.88 -13.35
N ILE A 124 2.35 -3.50 -14.30
CA ILE A 124 2.37 -2.17 -14.91
C ILE A 124 2.34 -2.34 -16.43
N ASN A 125 1.49 -1.58 -17.11
CA ASN A 125 1.47 -1.50 -18.56
C ASN A 125 1.41 -0.04 -19.02
N LYS A 126 1.87 0.21 -20.24
CA LYS A 126 1.73 1.50 -20.91
C LYS A 126 0.76 1.36 -22.07
N THR A 127 -0.14 2.31 -22.23
CA THR A 127 -1.08 2.37 -23.36
C THR A 127 -1.10 3.76 -23.99
N GLY A 128 -1.22 3.81 -25.31
CA GLY A 128 -1.29 5.05 -26.10
C GLY A 128 -0.86 4.79 -27.54
N GLU A 129 -1.50 5.45 -28.50
CA GLU A 129 -1.05 5.45 -29.90
C GLU A 129 0.05 6.50 -30.12
N ILE A 130 0.83 6.35 -31.20
CA ILE A 130 1.87 7.33 -31.56
C ILE A 130 1.22 8.70 -31.77
N GLY A 131 1.61 9.70 -30.97
CA GLY A 131 1.05 11.05 -31.01
C GLY A 131 -0.11 11.30 -30.02
N GLN A 132 -0.49 10.31 -29.22
CA GLN A 132 -1.41 10.46 -28.10
C GLN A 132 -0.68 10.47 -26.75
N GLU A 133 -1.36 10.93 -25.70
CA GLU A 133 -0.84 10.92 -24.34
C GLU A 133 -0.64 9.47 -23.84
N GLU A 134 0.58 9.12 -23.42
CA GLU A 134 0.84 7.82 -22.79
C GLU A 134 0.17 7.74 -21.42
N ILE A 135 -0.60 6.68 -21.19
CA ILE A 135 -1.21 6.36 -19.90
C ILE A 135 -0.48 5.18 -19.27
N LEU A 136 -0.08 5.34 -18.01
CA LEU A 136 0.45 4.25 -17.20
C LEU A 136 -0.69 3.55 -16.46
N LEU A 137 -0.84 2.26 -16.72
CA LEU A 137 -1.83 1.44 -16.04
C LEU A 137 -1.18 0.64 -14.91
N LEU A 138 -1.84 0.59 -13.76
CA LEU A 138 -1.53 -0.31 -12.64
C LEU A 138 -2.64 -1.35 -12.51
N ASN A 139 -2.28 -2.62 -12.58
CA ASN A 139 -3.24 -3.69 -12.29
C ASN A 139 -3.31 -3.91 -10.77
N VAL A 140 -4.46 -3.59 -10.19
CA VAL A 140 -4.63 -3.59 -8.74
C VAL A 140 -4.62 -5.00 -8.16
N PRO A 141 -5.28 -6.01 -8.75
CA PRO A 141 -5.19 -7.38 -8.25
C PRO A 141 -3.75 -7.93 -8.24
N THR A 142 -2.99 -7.70 -9.31
CA THR A 142 -1.58 -8.12 -9.38
C THR A 142 -0.73 -7.35 -8.37
N PHE A 143 -0.99 -6.05 -8.18
CA PHE A 143 -0.28 -5.24 -7.19
C PHE A 143 -0.53 -5.74 -5.77
N TYR A 144 -1.79 -6.03 -5.44
CA TYR A 144 -2.15 -6.64 -4.16
C TYR A 144 -1.41 -7.96 -3.93
N TYR A 145 -1.43 -8.86 -4.92
CA TYR A 145 -0.75 -10.16 -4.80
C TYR A 145 0.76 -10.00 -4.55
N VAL A 146 1.43 -9.13 -5.31
CA VAL A 146 2.86 -8.83 -5.14
C VAL A 146 3.14 -8.22 -3.76
N ALA A 147 2.29 -7.32 -3.28
CA ALA A 147 2.43 -6.72 -1.97
C ALA A 147 2.23 -7.75 -0.84
N LYS A 148 1.17 -8.57 -0.92
CA LYS A 148 0.87 -9.63 0.07
C LYS A 148 2.07 -10.56 0.24
N GLN A 149 2.61 -11.05 -0.88
CA GLN A 149 3.79 -11.93 -0.86
C GLN A 149 5.03 -11.23 -0.26
N GLY A 150 5.24 -9.95 -0.56
CA GLY A 150 6.30 -9.16 0.08
C GLY A 150 6.11 -8.96 1.59
N LEU A 151 4.87 -8.84 2.05
CA LEU A 151 4.52 -8.73 3.48
C LEU A 151 4.76 -10.06 4.22
N GLU A 152 4.46 -11.20 3.59
CA GLU A 152 4.77 -12.54 4.13
C GLU A 152 6.28 -12.71 4.31
N ASP A 153 7.08 -12.29 3.32
CA ASP A 153 8.54 -12.29 3.41
C ASP A 153 9.06 -11.38 4.54
N PHE A 154 8.45 -10.20 4.72
CA PHE A 154 8.84 -9.29 5.79
C PHE A 154 8.50 -9.84 7.18
N GLU A 155 7.30 -10.41 7.36
CA GLU A 155 6.92 -11.08 8.62
C GLU A 155 7.87 -12.24 8.94
N LYS A 156 8.25 -13.02 7.92
CA LYS A 156 9.23 -14.09 8.06
C LYS A 156 10.59 -13.55 8.51
N GLU A 157 11.09 -12.47 7.91
CA GLU A 157 12.35 -11.85 8.34
C GLU A 157 12.27 -11.35 9.78
N LEU A 158 11.13 -10.79 10.23
CA LEU A 158 10.93 -10.45 11.63
C LEU A 158 10.95 -11.68 12.55
N ASN A 159 10.46 -12.84 12.11
CA ASN A 159 10.55 -14.07 12.90
C ASN A 159 12.00 -14.57 13.03
N GLU A 160 12.85 -14.30 12.06
CA GLU A 160 14.23 -14.83 11.98
C GLU A 160 15.30 -13.84 12.48
N ASN A 161 15.04 -12.53 12.45
CA ASN A 161 16.03 -11.49 12.72
C ASN A 161 15.65 -10.62 13.94
N GLU A 162 16.43 -10.76 15.02
CA GLU A 162 16.20 -10.03 16.27
C GLU A 162 16.41 -8.51 16.15
N GLU A 163 17.41 -8.06 15.40
CA GLU A 163 17.67 -6.63 15.21
C GLU A 163 16.51 -5.96 14.47
N MET A 164 15.99 -6.63 13.45
CA MET A 164 14.80 -6.20 12.71
C MET A 164 13.57 -6.13 13.60
N ARG A 165 13.37 -7.09 14.51
CA ARG A 165 12.28 -7.02 15.50
C ARG A 165 12.42 -5.81 16.40
N LYS A 166 13.62 -5.52 16.91
CA LYS A 166 13.83 -4.36 17.79
C LYS A 166 13.51 -3.04 17.08
N LEU A 167 13.87 -2.91 15.80
CA LEU A 167 13.50 -1.75 14.98
C LEU A 167 11.99 -1.62 14.79
N PHE A 168 11.32 -2.74 14.47
CA PHE A 168 9.86 -2.80 14.38
C PHE A 168 9.20 -2.35 15.68
N GLU A 169 9.58 -2.95 16.81
CA GLU A 169 8.94 -2.71 18.12
C GLU A 169 9.13 -1.26 18.57
N ALA A 170 10.35 -0.72 18.42
CA ALA A 170 10.64 0.66 18.75
C ALA A 170 9.79 1.64 17.92
N ARG A 171 9.65 1.38 16.62
CA ARG A 171 8.84 2.25 15.74
C ARG A 171 7.35 2.13 16.02
N TYR A 172 6.86 0.90 16.23
CA TYR A 172 5.47 0.64 16.56
C TYR A 172 5.07 1.34 17.87
N ASN A 173 5.85 1.17 18.94
CA ASN A 173 5.57 1.80 20.22
C ASN A 173 5.55 3.33 20.11
N LYS A 174 6.49 3.92 19.34
CA LYS A 174 6.50 5.37 19.09
C LYS A 174 5.24 5.87 18.38
N ILE A 175 4.67 5.09 17.46
CA ILE A 175 3.42 5.44 16.77
C ILE A 175 2.27 5.40 17.78
N VAL A 176 2.13 4.28 18.49
CA VAL A 176 1.07 4.06 19.48
C VAL A 176 1.08 5.11 20.59
N GLU A 177 2.25 5.43 21.14
CA GLU A 177 2.41 6.49 22.14
C GLU A 177 2.00 7.86 21.61
N GLY A 178 2.34 8.16 20.34
CA GLY A 178 1.91 9.36 19.64
C GLY A 178 0.39 9.43 19.53
N ASP A 179 -0.24 8.38 19.03
CA ASP A 179 -1.69 8.32 18.86
C ASP A 179 -2.44 8.47 20.18
N TYR A 180 -1.98 7.79 21.25
CA TYR A 180 -2.56 7.93 22.58
C TYR A 180 -2.45 9.35 23.14
N LYS A 181 -1.33 10.04 22.88
CA LYS A 181 -1.13 11.42 23.29
C LYS A 181 -2.13 12.34 22.59
N GLU A 182 -2.26 12.23 21.27
CA GLU A 182 -3.18 13.05 20.48
C GLU A 182 -4.64 12.78 20.89
N MET A 183 -5.02 11.51 21.09
CA MET A 183 -6.37 11.15 21.56
C MET A 183 -6.68 11.73 22.95
N ARG A 184 -5.68 11.81 23.84
CA ARG A 184 -5.86 12.44 25.16
C ARG A 184 -6.10 13.95 25.03
N ILE A 185 -5.38 14.63 24.14
CA ILE A 185 -5.57 16.06 23.88
C ILE A 185 -6.98 16.31 23.35
N LEU A 186 -7.44 15.52 22.36
CA LEU A 186 -8.78 15.64 21.79
C LEU A 186 -9.88 15.44 22.86
N ARG A 187 -9.74 14.44 23.73
CA ARG A 187 -10.72 14.21 24.82
C ARG A 187 -10.77 15.38 25.79
N GLY A 188 -9.63 15.91 26.21
CA GLY A 188 -9.58 17.08 27.09
C GLY A 188 -10.18 18.34 26.45
N MET A 189 -10.02 18.52 25.13
CA MET A 189 -10.67 19.62 24.40
C MET A 189 -12.20 19.49 24.39
N LEU A 190 -12.72 18.26 24.23
CA LEU A 190 -14.17 18.01 24.24
C LEU A 190 -14.78 18.16 25.64
N GLU A 191 -14.04 17.82 26.69
CA GLU A 191 -14.46 18.02 28.08
C GLU A 191 -14.59 19.51 28.41
N ASN A 192 -13.60 20.33 28.01
CA ASN A 192 -13.59 21.78 28.25
C ASN A 192 -14.60 22.59 27.39
N GLN A 193 -15.22 21.99 26.38
CA GLN A 193 -16.26 22.62 25.57
C GLN A 193 -17.67 22.46 26.16
N ASN A 194 -17.82 21.60 27.17
CA ASN A 194 -19.09 21.32 27.84
C ASN A 194 -19.19 21.96 29.24
N GLU A 195 -18.21 22.79 29.63
CA GLU A 195 -18.22 23.69 30.80
C GLU A 195 -18.51 25.14 30.35
#